data_AF-A0A3D0U466-F1
#
_entry.id   AF-A0A3D0U466-F1
#
_cell.length_a   1.000
_cell.length_b   1.000
_cell.length_c   1.000
_cell.angle_alpha   90.00
_cell.angle_beta   90.00
_cell.angle_gamma   90.00
#
_symmetry.space_group_name_H-M   'P 1'
#
loop_
_entity.id
_entity.type
_entity.pdbx_description
1 polymer ?
#
loop_
_entity_poly.entity_id
_entity_poly.type
_entity_poly.pdbx_seq_one_letter_code
_entity_poly.pdbx_strand_id
1 'polypeptide(L)'
;MAMNKRFKVSALAAAVAAAGSVVPAYGFEYVKDDFRMQVDTTVSVGASWRAEDRDYRGVGSANAAAAGESGHYAGTSSQDGGNLMWKKGSTFSEVIKATVDVELNYKNYGAFIRGKAFYDHRIVNGDGVTDRPAFYRQDANGNPLDPYQSDGRSADILDAFVWGDWWLGDKPLNVRLGQQVISWGEGIFFPNGINTVNPVDVQALLAPGSEVKDALIPLNSLYGSLGLTQNLTLEAFVLFEWEETKLPPCGTFFSTTDIVGDNCYGGFYPGGNEAGVAGAENTVLARGDNVEPDDSGQYGFAARYFVESIETEFAVYYMNYHSRLPV
;
A
#
# COMPACT_ATOMS: atom_id res chain seq x y z
N MET A 1 -0.62 47.44 -22.52
CA MET A 1 -0.28 46.21 -23.29
C MET A 1 -0.59 45.03 -22.38
N ALA A 2 -1.79 44.46 -22.50
CA ALA A 2 -2.28 43.40 -21.61
C ALA A 2 -1.83 42.03 -22.16
N MET A 3 -1.04 41.29 -21.39
CA MET A 3 -0.54 39.98 -21.78
C MET A 3 -1.43 38.90 -21.13
N ASN A 4 -2.41 38.42 -21.89
CA ASN A 4 -3.24 37.26 -21.55
C ASN A 4 -2.35 35.99 -21.51
N LYS A 5 -2.06 35.47 -20.32
CA LYS A 5 -1.54 34.10 -20.17
C LYS A 5 -2.72 33.12 -20.24
N ARG A 6 -2.99 32.59 -21.43
CA ARG A 6 -3.90 31.43 -21.60
C ARG A 6 -3.16 30.18 -21.16
N PHE A 7 -3.72 29.45 -20.20
CA PHE A 7 -3.27 28.09 -19.83
C PHE A 7 -3.23 27.21 -21.09
N LYS A 8 -2.06 26.63 -21.39
CA LYS A 8 -1.90 25.70 -22.52
C LYS A 8 -2.54 24.36 -22.16
N VAL A 9 -3.67 24.09 -22.80
CA VAL A 9 -4.50 22.86 -22.72
C VAL A 9 -3.77 21.59 -23.22
N SER A 10 -2.47 21.66 -23.56
CA SER A 10 -1.78 20.59 -24.29
C SER A 10 -1.42 19.35 -23.47
N ALA A 11 -1.08 19.49 -22.18
CA ALA A 11 -0.70 18.34 -21.35
C ALA A 11 -1.92 17.54 -20.88
N LEU A 12 -2.99 18.23 -20.46
CA LEU A 12 -4.24 17.60 -20.07
C LEU A 12 -4.92 16.92 -21.26
N ALA A 13 -4.91 17.54 -22.44
CA ALA A 13 -5.45 16.92 -23.65
C ALA A 13 -4.64 15.69 -24.09
N ALA A 14 -3.31 15.69 -23.91
CA ALA A 14 -2.48 14.53 -24.16
C ALA A 14 -2.73 13.41 -23.13
N ALA A 15 -2.93 13.74 -21.85
CA ALA A 15 -3.27 12.78 -20.80
C ALA A 15 -4.67 12.17 -21.01
N VAL A 16 -5.66 12.97 -21.42
CA VAL A 16 -7.02 12.49 -21.76
C VAL A 16 -7.01 11.67 -23.05
N ALA A 17 -6.17 12.00 -24.03
CA ALA A 17 -6.00 11.19 -25.24
C ALA A 17 -5.30 9.85 -24.95
N ALA A 18 -4.32 9.82 -24.04
CA ALA A 18 -3.67 8.59 -23.59
C ALA A 18 -4.59 7.72 -22.72
N ALA A 19 -5.50 8.33 -21.94
CA ALA A 19 -6.55 7.60 -21.22
C ALA A 19 -7.58 6.92 -22.16
N GLY A 20 -7.64 7.33 -23.43
CA GLY A 20 -8.50 6.73 -24.46
C GLY A 20 -7.90 5.50 -25.16
N SER A 21 -6.61 5.23 -25.02
CA SER A 21 -5.99 4.01 -25.54
C SER A 21 -6.13 2.88 -24.52
N VAL A 22 -7.28 2.21 -24.56
CA VAL A 22 -7.47 0.91 -23.90
C VAL A 22 -6.56 -0.08 -24.62
N VAL A 23 -5.39 -0.36 -24.05
CA VAL A 23 -4.56 -1.49 -24.51
C VAL A 23 -5.41 -2.73 -24.26
N PRO A 24 -5.66 -3.59 -25.27
CA PRO A 24 -6.43 -4.81 -25.03
C PRO A 24 -5.72 -5.61 -23.94
N ALA A 25 -6.47 -6.03 -22.91
CA ALA A 25 -5.97 -7.01 -21.97
C ALA A 25 -5.67 -8.29 -22.77
N TYR A 26 -4.40 -8.71 -22.77
CA TYR A 26 -4.00 -9.95 -23.40
C TYR A 26 -4.19 -11.05 -22.36
N GLY A 27 -5.32 -11.75 -22.46
CA GLY A 27 -5.58 -13.00 -21.78
C GLY A 27 -5.16 -14.17 -22.66
N PHE A 28 -4.34 -15.09 -22.15
CA PHE A 28 -4.09 -16.38 -22.78
C PHE A 28 -4.90 -17.44 -22.06
N GLU A 29 -5.77 -18.14 -22.79
CA GLU A 29 -6.53 -19.26 -22.27
C GLU A 29 -6.14 -20.54 -23.02
N TYR A 30 -5.86 -21.60 -22.26
CA TYR A 30 -5.63 -22.93 -22.78
C TYR A 30 -6.55 -23.93 -22.08
N VAL A 31 -7.32 -24.67 -22.87
CA VAL A 31 -8.23 -25.70 -22.37
C VAL A 31 -7.90 -27.02 -23.05
N LYS A 32 -7.69 -28.07 -22.25
CA LYS A 32 -7.56 -29.44 -22.73
C LYS A 32 -8.18 -30.40 -21.72
N ASP A 33 -9.23 -31.09 -22.14
CA ASP A 33 -9.99 -32.01 -21.31
C ASP A 33 -10.41 -31.33 -19.99
N ASP A 34 -9.99 -31.86 -18.85
CA ASP A 34 -10.28 -31.30 -17.51
C ASP A 34 -9.30 -30.20 -17.08
N PHE A 35 -8.30 -29.87 -17.90
CA PHE A 35 -7.29 -28.86 -17.58
C PHE A 35 -7.61 -27.52 -18.25
N ARG A 36 -7.63 -26.45 -17.46
CA ARG A 36 -7.76 -25.06 -17.92
C ARG A 36 -6.64 -24.22 -17.32
N MET A 37 -5.99 -23.43 -18.15
CA MET A 37 -5.02 -22.42 -17.74
C MET A 37 -5.44 -21.06 -18.28
N GLN A 38 -5.46 -20.06 -17.42
CA GLN A 38 -5.70 -18.67 -17.76
C GLN A 38 -4.51 -17.84 -17.31
N VAL A 39 -4.03 -16.96 -18.19
CA VAL A 39 -2.97 -16.00 -17.90
C VAL A 39 -3.48 -14.62 -18.27
N ASP A 40 -3.60 -13.74 -17.29
CA ASP A 40 -4.01 -12.35 -17.48
C ASP A 40 -2.85 -11.42 -17.18
N THR A 41 -2.56 -10.51 -18.11
CA THR A 41 -1.52 -9.49 -17.93
C THR A 41 -2.14 -8.11 -17.97
N THR A 42 -1.87 -7.32 -16.92
CA THR A 42 -2.26 -5.91 -16.85
C THR A 42 -1.01 -5.05 -16.80
N VAL A 43 -0.93 -4.04 -17.67
CA VAL A 43 0.15 -3.05 -17.65
C VAL A 43 -0.48 -1.68 -17.47
N SER A 44 0.00 -0.92 -16.49
CA SER A 44 -0.46 0.43 -16.22
C SER A 44 0.71 1.41 -16.20
N VAL A 45 0.49 2.59 -16.77
CA VAL A 45 1.40 3.73 -16.66
C VAL A 45 0.63 4.88 -16.04
N GLY A 46 1.20 5.50 -15.01
CA GLY A 46 0.55 6.55 -14.24
C GLY A 46 1.53 7.59 -13.76
N ALA A 47 1.04 8.78 -13.48
CA ALA A 47 1.82 9.85 -12.87
C ALA A 47 0.95 10.67 -11.92
N SER A 48 1.55 11.22 -10.87
CA SER A 48 0.88 12.02 -9.86
C SER A 48 1.59 13.35 -9.65
N TRP A 49 0.82 14.44 -9.59
CA TRP A 49 1.32 15.81 -9.48
C TRP A 49 0.90 16.46 -8.17
N ARG A 50 1.79 17.29 -7.60
CA ARG A 50 1.41 18.23 -6.55
C ARG A 50 0.69 19.43 -7.16
N ALA A 51 -0.59 19.60 -6.87
CA ALA A 51 -1.41 20.68 -7.44
C ALA A 51 -1.23 22.03 -6.75
N GLU A 52 -0.99 22.02 -5.43
CA GLU A 52 -0.96 23.22 -4.59
C GLU A 52 0.44 23.53 -4.06
N ASP A 53 0.60 24.76 -3.56
CA ASP A 53 1.83 25.19 -2.91
C ASP A 53 2.08 24.41 -1.60
N ARG A 54 3.26 24.59 -1.02
CA ARG A 54 3.60 24.01 0.28
C ARG A 54 2.73 24.64 1.37
N ASP A 55 2.06 23.81 2.16
CA ASP A 55 1.35 24.28 3.34
C ASP A 55 2.29 24.23 4.55
N TYR A 56 2.73 25.39 5.00
CA TYR A 56 3.67 25.52 6.12
C TYR A 56 3.02 25.38 7.50
N ARG A 57 1.68 25.23 7.58
CA ARG A 57 0.98 25.02 8.86
C ARG A 57 1.41 23.73 9.56
N GLY A 58 1.70 22.68 8.78
CA GLY A 58 2.19 21.40 9.29
C GLY A 58 3.72 21.27 9.31
N VAL A 59 4.46 22.32 8.97
CA VAL A 59 5.93 22.29 8.89
C VAL A 59 6.55 22.70 10.22
N GLY A 60 7.65 22.05 10.61
CA GLY A 60 8.35 22.36 11.85
C GLY A 60 8.79 23.82 11.93
N SER A 61 8.70 24.41 13.12
CA SER A 61 9.01 25.83 13.35
C SER A 61 10.34 26.30 12.76
N ALA A 62 11.40 25.49 12.87
CA ALA A 62 12.71 25.77 12.29
C ALA A 62 12.68 25.83 10.75
N ASN A 63 12.08 24.81 10.10
CA ASN A 63 11.96 24.75 8.65
C ASN A 63 11.03 25.85 8.09
N ALA A 64 9.94 26.16 8.79
CA ALA A 64 9.06 27.26 8.43
C ALA A 64 9.79 28.62 8.51
N ALA A 65 10.50 28.88 9.61
CA ALA A 65 11.28 30.10 9.77
C ALA A 65 12.38 30.24 8.71
N ALA A 66 13.07 29.14 8.37
CA ALA A 66 14.08 29.13 7.31
C ALA A 66 13.50 29.41 5.91
N ALA A 67 12.23 29.05 5.68
CA ALA A 67 11.49 29.39 4.47
C ALA A 67 10.89 30.82 4.50
N GLY A 68 11.04 31.57 5.59
CA GLY A 68 10.45 32.90 5.77
C GLY A 68 8.97 32.88 6.15
N GLU A 69 8.47 31.75 6.64
CA GLU A 69 7.05 31.51 6.93
C GLU A 69 6.77 31.56 8.44
N SER A 70 5.73 32.31 8.82
CA SER A 70 5.32 32.48 10.23
C SER A 70 4.08 31.68 10.61
N GLY A 71 3.35 31.13 9.62
CA GLY A 71 2.10 30.40 9.82
C GLY A 71 2.29 28.90 10.03
N HIS A 72 2.96 28.50 11.11
CA HIS A 72 3.20 27.09 11.47
C HIS A 72 2.55 26.70 12.80
N TYR A 73 2.14 25.44 12.91
CA TYR A 73 1.59 24.83 14.14
C TYR A 73 2.40 23.62 14.62
N ALA A 74 3.29 23.08 13.78
CA ALA A 74 4.14 21.96 14.14
C ALA A 74 5.43 22.45 14.83
N GLY A 75 5.77 21.80 15.95
CA GLY A 75 6.97 22.12 16.71
C GLY A 75 8.25 21.52 16.13
N THR A 76 8.15 20.42 15.38
CA THR A 76 9.27 19.55 14.99
C THR A 76 9.44 19.44 13.48
N SER A 77 10.67 19.28 13.01
CA SER A 77 10.96 18.91 11.61
C SER A 77 10.87 17.40 11.32
N SER A 78 10.54 16.57 12.31
CA SER A 78 10.47 15.11 12.14
C SER A 78 9.20 14.62 11.42
N GLN A 79 8.41 15.51 10.81
CA GLN A 79 7.14 15.15 10.16
C GLN A 79 6.84 16.04 8.93
N ASP A 80 7.85 16.68 8.35
CA ASP A 80 7.64 17.67 7.29
C ASP A 80 8.32 17.32 5.96
N GLY A 81 9.09 16.21 5.91
CA GLY A 81 9.79 15.75 4.71
C GLY A 81 8.85 15.53 3.53
N GLY A 82 7.77 14.77 3.70
CA GLY A 82 6.79 14.51 2.63
C GLY A 82 6.12 15.77 2.06
N ASN A 83 6.05 16.87 2.83
CA ASN A 83 5.53 18.14 2.34
C ASN A 83 6.61 19.02 1.69
N LEU A 84 7.80 19.11 2.27
CA LEU A 84 8.84 20.04 1.84
C LEU A 84 9.62 19.54 0.60
N MET A 85 9.74 18.22 0.44
CA MET A 85 10.49 17.59 -0.65
C MET A 85 9.86 17.73 -2.03
N TRP A 86 8.64 18.24 -2.16
CA TRP A 86 7.92 18.25 -3.43
C TRP A 86 7.36 19.63 -3.78
N LYS A 87 7.66 20.11 -4.98
CA LYS A 87 7.27 21.45 -5.46
C LYS A 87 5.88 21.43 -6.09
N LYS A 88 5.23 22.58 -6.14
CA LYS A 88 3.99 22.73 -6.90
C LYS A 88 4.23 22.50 -8.38
N GLY A 89 3.34 21.74 -9.02
CA GLY A 89 3.34 21.49 -10.45
C GLY A 89 4.35 20.42 -10.91
N SER A 90 5.20 19.90 -10.03
CA SER A 90 6.05 18.75 -10.33
C SER A 90 5.30 17.44 -10.07
N THR A 91 5.65 16.42 -10.84
CA THR A 91 5.31 15.05 -10.51
C THR A 91 6.12 14.57 -9.32
N PHE A 92 5.45 13.88 -8.41
CA PHE A 92 6.09 13.20 -7.28
C PHE A 92 6.17 11.68 -7.46
N SER A 93 5.47 11.16 -8.47
CA SER A 93 5.46 9.74 -8.82
C SER A 93 5.19 9.61 -10.32
N GLU A 94 5.97 8.76 -11.00
CA GLU A 94 5.83 8.41 -12.41
C GLU A 94 6.04 6.90 -12.57
N VAL A 95 4.97 6.14 -12.44
CA VAL A 95 5.00 4.68 -12.28
C VAL A 95 4.65 3.97 -13.58
N ILE A 96 5.44 2.97 -13.93
CA ILE A 96 5.03 1.85 -14.77
C ILE A 96 4.90 0.60 -13.90
N LYS A 97 3.79 -0.13 -14.03
CA LYS A 97 3.50 -1.34 -13.28
C LYS A 97 2.99 -2.41 -14.24
N ALA A 98 3.38 -3.66 -14.00
CA ALA A 98 2.84 -4.83 -14.65
C ALA A 98 2.41 -5.86 -13.61
N THR A 99 1.24 -6.45 -13.78
CA THR A 99 0.77 -7.59 -13.00
C THR A 99 0.47 -8.76 -13.93
N VAL A 100 0.83 -9.96 -13.51
CA VAL A 100 0.57 -11.20 -14.23
C VAL A 100 -0.12 -12.16 -13.28
N ASP A 101 -1.34 -12.55 -13.63
CA ASP A 101 -2.15 -13.51 -12.91
C ASP A 101 -2.15 -14.82 -13.72
N VAL A 102 -1.84 -15.94 -13.07
CA VAL A 102 -1.86 -17.27 -13.66
C VAL A 102 -2.78 -18.14 -12.83
N GLU A 103 -3.86 -18.61 -13.43
CA GLU A 103 -4.81 -19.53 -12.83
C GLU A 103 -4.76 -20.88 -13.55
N LEU A 104 -4.56 -21.95 -12.79
CA LEU A 104 -4.55 -23.33 -13.26
C LEU A 104 -5.71 -24.06 -12.59
N ASN A 105 -6.54 -24.72 -13.37
CA ASN A 105 -7.65 -25.54 -12.90
C ASN A 105 -7.50 -26.95 -13.47
N TYR A 106 -7.66 -27.95 -12.62
CA TYR A 106 -7.72 -29.35 -13.00
C TYR A 106 -8.74 -30.09 -12.14
N LYS A 107 -9.88 -30.45 -12.74
CA LYS A 107 -11.00 -31.11 -12.06
C LYS A 107 -11.45 -30.30 -10.84
N ASN A 108 -11.22 -30.82 -9.64
CA ASN A 108 -11.62 -30.25 -8.36
C ASN A 108 -10.44 -29.60 -7.61
N TYR A 109 -9.36 -29.26 -8.32
CA TYR A 109 -8.18 -28.62 -7.79
C TYR A 109 -7.77 -27.44 -8.65
N GLY A 110 -7.07 -26.49 -8.06
CA GLY A 110 -6.41 -25.44 -8.82
C GLY A 110 -5.23 -24.81 -8.10
N ALA A 111 -4.53 -23.95 -8.83
CA ALA A 111 -3.41 -23.16 -8.36
C ALA A 111 -3.48 -21.75 -8.94
N PHE A 112 -3.10 -20.76 -8.15
CA PHE A 112 -3.15 -19.36 -8.52
C PHE A 112 -1.84 -18.70 -8.13
N ILE A 113 -1.25 -17.97 -9.07
CA ILE A 113 -0.04 -17.21 -8.85
C ILE A 113 -0.26 -15.81 -9.41
N ARG A 114 0.04 -14.78 -8.62
CA ARG A 114 0.05 -13.38 -9.04
C ARG A 114 1.43 -12.78 -8.81
N GLY A 115 2.05 -12.32 -9.88
CA GLY A 115 3.27 -11.50 -9.83
C GLY A 115 2.96 -10.03 -10.10
N LYS A 116 3.62 -9.13 -9.39
CA LYS A 116 3.57 -7.67 -9.61
C LYS A 116 4.99 -7.15 -9.71
N ALA A 117 5.25 -6.28 -10.69
CA ALA A 117 6.48 -5.49 -10.74
C ALA A 117 6.14 -4.03 -11.03
N PHE A 118 6.87 -3.11 -10.40
CA PHE A 118 6.71 -1.69 -10.68
C PHE A 118 8.05 -0.95 -10.71
N TYR A 119 8.05 0.18 -11.39
CA TYR A 119 9.16 1.13 -11.46
C TYR A 119 8.60 2.55 -11.46
N ASP A 120 9.00 3.35 -10.47
CA ASP A 120 8.71 4.77 -10.34
C ASP A 120 9.95 5.59 -10.74
N HIS A 121 9.86 6.27 -11.88
CA HIS A 121 10.94 7.07 -12.42
C HIS A 121 11.40 8.19 -11.47
N ARG A 122 10.46 8.82 -10.73
CA ARG A 122 10.75 9.93 -9.82
C ARG A 122 11.52 9.48 -8.61
N ILE A 123 11.09 8.38 -8.00
CA ILE A 123 11.74 7.84 -6.80
C ILE A 123 13.10 7.21 -7.16
N VAL A 124 13.19 6.43 -8.24
CA VAL A 124 14.45 5.74 -8.60
C VAL A 124 15.55 6.70 -9.02
N ASN A 125 15.23 7.73 -9.80
CA ASN A 125 16.27 8.62 -10.37
C ASN A 125 16.54 9.86 -9.53
N GLY A 126 15.70 10.17 -8.54
CA GLY A 126 15.86 11.35 -7.69
C GLY A 126 15.98 12.63 -8.52
N ASP A 127 15.16 12.78 -9.56
CA ASP A 127 15.35 13.70 -10.69
C ASP A 127 15.07 15.19 -10.39
N GLY A 128 15.44 15.64 -9.19
CA GLY A 128 15.68 17.06 -8.91
C GLY A 128 14.46 17.87 -8.43
N VAL A 129 13.44 17.21 -7.89
CA VAL A 129 12.26 17.88 -7.29
C VAL A 129 12.42 18.15 -5.79
N THR A 130 13.34 17.44 -5.14
CA THR A 130 13.62 17.55 -3.71
C THR A 130 14.39 18.82 -3.39
N ASP A 131 13.67 19.92 -3.14
CA ASP A 131 14.27 21.00 -2.34
C ASP A 131 14.38 20.48 -0.92
N ARG A 132 15.54 19.94 -0.58
CA ARG A 132 15.82 19.57 0.79
C ARG A 132 15.59 20.81 1.66
N PRO A 133 14.73 20.73 2.68
CA PRO A 133 14.52 21.84 3.59
C PRO A 133 15.80 22.17 4.35
N ALA A 134 15.86 23.36 4.94
CA ALA A 134 17.05 23.84 5.62
C ALA A 134 17.51 22.91 6.75
N PHE A 135 16.55 22.35 7.48
CA PHE A 135 16.77 21.36 8.53
C PHE A 135 16.20 20.02 8.08
N TYR A 136 16.90 19.41 7.12
CA TYR A 136 16.56 18.10 6.60
C TYR A 136 17.09 16.96 7.46
N ARG A 137 16.38 15.84 7.43
CA ARG A 137 16.70 14.62 8.17
C ARG A 137 17.95 13.95 7.60
N GLN A 138 18.85 13.54 8.50
CA GLN A 138 20.08 12.84 8.13
C GLN A 138 20.22 11.55 8.94
N ASP A 139 20.87 10.55 8.36
CA ASP A 139 21.32 9.36 9.09
C ASP A 139 22.47 9.71 10.06
N ALA A 140 22.92 8.72 10.83
CA ALA A 140 24.02 8.88 11.78
C ALA A 140 25.36 9.31 11.13
N ASN A 141 25.50 9.16 9.81
CA ASN A 141 26.67 9.53 9.03
C ASN A 141 26.53 10.91 8.36
N GLY A 142 25.40 11.60 8.54
CA GLY A 142 25.11 12.88 7.91
C GLY A 142 24.56 12.76 6.48
N ASN A 143 24.22 11.56 6.02
CA ASN A 143 23.59 11.38 4.72
C ASN A 143 22.12 11.78 4.78
N PRO A 144 21.62 12.54 3.79
CA PRO A 144 20.20 12.87 3.66
C PRO A 144 19.31 11.62 3.64
N LEU A 145 18.22 11.63 4.41
CA LEU A 145 17.19 10.59 4.41
C LEU A 145 16.19 10.72 3.24
N ASP A 146 16.72 10.86 2.01
CA ASP A 146 15.90 10.85 0.79
C ASP A 146 15.26 9.45 0.60
N PRO A 147 14.12 9.33 -0.12
CA PRO A 147 13.60 8.02 -0.50
C PRO A 147 14.70 7.19 -1.17
N TYR A 148 14.85 5.93 -0.76
CA TYR A 148 15.83 5.07 -1.41
C TYR A 148 15.35 4.73 -2.82
N GLN A 149 16.30 4.54 -3.73
CA GLN A 149 15.97 4.10 -5.09
C GLN A 149 15.25 2.74 -5.10
N SER A 150 15.43 1.92 -4.06
CA SER A 150 14.67 0.68 -3.86
C SER A 150 13.18 0.92 -3.64
N ASP A 151 12.79 2.04 -3.03
CA ASP A 151 11.39 2.35 -2.72
C ASP A 151 10.58 2.64 -3.99
N GLY A 152 11.29 3.01 -5.06
CA GLY A 152 10.72 3.26 -6.37
C GLY A 152 10.63 2.02 -7.26
N ARG A 153 11.00 0.82 -6.80
CA ARG A 153 10.92 -0.38 -7.63
C ARG A 153 10.79 -1.66 -6.82
N SER A 154 9.87 -2.52 -7.21
CA SER A 154 9.78 -3.88 -6.66
C SER A 154 9.38 -4.90 -7.72
N ALA A 155 9.61 -6.17 -7.39
CA ALA A 155 9.09 -7.31 -8.11
C ALA A 155 8.70 -8.37 -7.07
N ASP A 156 7.41 -8.51 -6.83
CA ASP A 156 6.84 -9.29 -5.75
C ASP A 156 5.92 -10.38 -6.29
N ILE A 157 5.89 -11.53 -5.64
CA ILE A 157 4.78 -12.47 -5.76
C ILE A 157 3.76 -12.07 -4.70
N LEU A 158 2.59 -11.65 -5.15
CA LEU A 158 1.51 -11.26 -4.25
C LEU A 158 0.80 -12.52 -3.76
N ASP A 159 0.20 -13.28 -4.67
CA ASP A 159 -0.54 -14.49 -4.34
C ASP A 159 0.17 -15.72 -4.90
N ALA A 160 0.22 -16.80 -4.13
CA ALA A 160 0.72 -18.11 -4.54
C ALA A 160 0.08 -19.20 -3.67
N PHE A 161 -1.04 -19.74 -4.13
CA PHE A 161 -1.79 -20.75 -3.36
C PHE A 161 -2.39 -21.82 -4.26
N VAL A 162 -2.71 -22.95 -3.64
CA VAL A 162 -3.48 -24.03 -4.24
C VAL A 162 -4.81 -24.18 -3.54
N TRP A 163 -5.82 -24.69 -4.24
CA TRP A 163 -7.11 -25.02 -3.66
C TRP A 163 -7.62 -26.38 -4.09
N GLY A 164 -8.55 -26.90 -3.31
CA GLY A 164 -9.34 -28.05 -3.66
C GLY A 164 -10.79 -27.88 -3.22
N ASP A 165 -11.67 -28.47 -4.01
CA ASP A 165 -13.10 -28.55 -3.76
C ASP A 165 -13.51 -30.01 -3.57
N TRP A 166 -14.29 -30.27 -2.53
CA TRP A 166 -14.80 -31.59 -2.19
C TRP A 166 -16.24 -31.54 -1.73
N TRP A 167 -16.84 -32.72 -1.66
CA TRP A 167 -18.16 -32.93 -1.08
C TRP A 167 -18.05 -33.80 0.17
N LEU A 168 -18.49 -33.27 1.31
CA LEU A 168 -18.69 -34.02 2.56
C LEU A 168 -20.16 -34.42 2.64
N GLY A 169 -20.52 -35.53 1.99
CA GLY A 169 -21.92 -35.89 1.77
C GLY A 169 -22.57 -34.92 0.79
N ASP A 170 -23.55 -34.16 1.26
CA ASP A 170 -24.25 -33.10 0.52
C ASP A 170 -23.65 -31.70 0.72
N LYS A 171 -22.54 -31.60 1.46
CA LYS A 171 -21.94 -30.32 1.88
C LYS A 171 -20.71 -29.99 1.06
N PRO A 172 -20.69 -28.86 0.32
CA PRO A 172 -19.48 -28.45 -0.40
C PRO A 172 -18.43 -27.92 0.58
N LEU A 173 -17.18 -28.34 0.39
CA LEU A 173 -16.00 -27.91 1.14
C LEU A 173 -14.96 -27.36 0.16
N ASN A 174 -14.54 -26.11 0.36
CA ASN A 174 -13.38 -25.53 -0.31
C ASN A 174 -12.24 -25.37 0.73
N VAL A 175 -11.02 -25.73 0.35
CA VAL A 175 -9.82 -25.48 1.17
C VAL A 175 -8.75 -24.85 0.30
N ARG A 176 -8.09 -23.81 0.81
CA ARG A 176 -6.98 -23.09 0.16
C ARG A 176 -5.76 -23.09 1.06
N LEU A 177 -4.59 -23.34 0.48
CA LEU A 177 -3.31 -23.35 1.19
C LEU A 177 -2.25 -22.59 0.39
N GLY A 178 -1.58 -21.64 1.05
CA GLY A 178 -0.50 -20.86 0.49
C GLY A 178 -0.63 -19.38 0.79
N GLN A 179 0.11 -18.55 0.06
CA GLN A 179 0.11 -17.11 0.21
C GLN A 179 -1.12 -16.51 -0.49
N GLN A 180 -2.05 -15.95 0.27
CA GLN A 180 -3.34 -15.48 -0.25
C GLN A 180 -3.93 -14.36 0.60
N VAL A 181 -4.80 -13.57 -0.02
CA VAL A 181 -5.67 -12.61 0.67
C VAL A 181 -6.95 -13.29 1.16
N ILE A 182 -7.33 -13.04 2.41
CA ILE A 182 -8.59 -13.51 2.99
C ILE A 182 -9.54 -12.32 3.14
N SER A 183 -10.53 -12.20 2.26
CA SER A 183 -11.50 -11.10 2.31
C SER A 183 -12.76 -11.53 3.08
N TRP A 184 -12.95 -10.97 4.28
CA TRP A 184 -14.11 -11.26 5.14
C TRP A 184 -15.10 -10.09 5.27
N GLY A 185 -14.75 -8.91 4.79
CA GLY A 185 -15.65 -7.76 4.74
C GLY A 185 -15.53 -6.95 3.46
N GLU A 186 -16.45 -6.00 3.29
CA GLU A 186 -16.49 -5.10 2.12
C GLU A 186 -15.80 -3.75 2.39
N GLY A 187 -15.59 -3.44 3.67
CA GLY A 187 -14.97 -2.20 4.11
C GLY A 187 -13.44 -2.25 3.94
N ILE A 188 -12.92 -1.55 2.93
CA ILE A 188 -11.47 -1.26 2.80
C ILE A 188 -11.10 0.10 3.40
N PHE A 189 -12.08 0.97 3.66
CA PHE A 189 -11.87 2.34 4.16
C PHE A 189 -12.03 2.48 5.67
N PHE A 190 -12.38 1.40 6.37
CA PHE A 190 -12.58 1.40 7.81
C PHE A 190 -11.38 0.73 8.49
N PRO A 191 -10.42 1.50 9.05
CA PRO A 191 -9.35 0.94 9.83
C PRO A 191 -9.94 0.18 11.03
N ASN A 192 -9.34 -0.96 11.38
CA ASN A 192 -9.78 -1.88 12.44
C ASN A 192 -11.11 -2.63 12.18
N GLY A 193 -11.56 -2.69 10.93
CA GLY A 193 -12.65 -3.57 10.52
C GLY A 193 -12.20 -5.04 10.36
N ILE A 194 -13.12 -5.91 9.96
CA ILE A 194 -12.85 -7.35 9.79
C ILE A 194 -11.80 -7.65 8.71
N ASN A 195 -11.57 -6.75 7.77
CA ASN A 195 -10.53 -6.91 6.75
C ASN A 195 -9.11 -6.66 7.27
N THR A 196 -8.94 -6.30 8.55
CA THR A 196 -7.62 -6.11 9.20
C THR A 196 -6.75 -7.36 9.22
N VAL A 197 -7.31 -8.53 8.85
CA VAL A 197 -6.57 -9.77 8.63
C VAL A 197 -5.48 -9.62 7.57
N ASN A 198 -5.69 -8.80 6.55
CA ASN A 198 -4.71 -8.54 5.50
C ASN A 198 -4.02 -7.20 5.77
N PRO A 199 -2.69 -7.18 5.93
CA PRO A 199 -1.92 -5.94 5.93
C PRO A 199 -2.04 -5.24 4.57
N VAL A 200 -1.73 -3.95 4.59
CA VAL A 200 -1.89 -3.10 3.41
C VAL A 200 -0.58 -2.37 3.13
N ASP A 201 -0.20 -2.30 1.86
CA ASP A 201 0.78 -1.37 1.35
C ASP A 201 0.09 -0.05 1.00
N VAL A 202 0.22 0.92 1.89
CA VAL A 202 -0.41 2.24 1.76
C VAL A 202 0.17 3.00 0.57
N GLN A 203 1.46 2.84 0.28
CA GLN A 203 2.08 3.48 -0.88
C GLN A 203 1.50 2.91 -2.18
N ALA A 204 1.31 1.60 -2.25
CA ALA A 204 0.66 0.95 -3.39
C ALA A 204 -0.79 1.42 -3.58
N LEU A 205 -1.57 1.65 -2.51
CA LEU A 205 -2.92 2.23 -2.61
C LEU A 205 -2.90 3.64 -3.20
N LEU A 206 -1.92 4.46 -2.82
CA LEU A 206 -1.82 5.87 -3.21
C LEU A 206 -1.15 6.07 -4.57
N ALA A 207 -0.58 5.01 -5.16
CA ALA A 207 0.03 5.04 -6.47
C ALA A 207 -1.02 5.30 -7.57
N PRO A 208 -0.66 6.03 -8.65
CA PRO A 208 -1.58 6.27 -9.76
C PRO A 208 -1.93 4.96 -10.48
N GLY A 209 -3.21 4.72 -10.72
CA GLY A 209 -3.69 3.48 -11.34
C GLY A 209 -3.57 2.25 -10.44
N SER A 210 -3.60 2.44 -9.12
CA SER A 210 -3.65 1.36 -8.13
C SER A 210 -4.99 0.62 -8.15
N GLU A 211 -4.93 -0.70 -7.96
CA GLU A 211 -6.08 -1.53 -7.65
C GLU A 211 -5.95 -2.05 -6.22
N VAL A 212 -7.08 -2.42 -5.59
CA VAL A 212 -7.08 -2.98 -4.22
C VAL A 212 -6.16 -4.20 -4.13
N LYS A 213 -6.18 -5.05 -5.16
CA LYS A 213 -5.34 -6.26 -5.23
C LYS A 213 -3.84 -5.99 -5.25
N ASP A 214 -3.42 -4.77 -5.63
CA ASP A 214 -2.00 -4.40 -5.65
C ASP A 214 -1.45 -4.02 -4.28
N ALA A 215 -2.35 -3.74 -3.33
CA ALA A 215 -2.01 -3.17 -2.05
C ALA A 215 -2.30 -4.09 -0.87
N LEU A 216 -3.18 -5.07 -1.01
CA LEU A 216 -3.33 -6.10 0.02
C LEU A 216 -2.08 -7.00 0.01
N ILE A 217 -1.42 -7.11 1.15
CA ILE A 217 -0.23 -7.95 1.34
C ILE A 217 -0.73 -9.36 1.68
N PRO A 218 -0.54 -10.35 0.79
CA PRO A 218 -1.13 -11.67 1.00
C PRO A 218 -0.26 -12.52 1.92
N LEU A 219 -0.89 -13.38 2.73
CA LEU A 219 -0.21 -14.12 3.78
C LEU A 219 -0.30 -15.63 3.58
N ASN A 220 0.78 -16.34 3.89
CA ASN A 220 0.81 -17.79 4.02
C ASN A 220 -0.20 -18.24 5.05
N SER A 221 -1.23 -18.95 4.57
CA SER A 221 -2.38 -19.32 5.37
C SER A 221 -3.02 -20.60 4.89
N LEU A 222 -3.73 -21.25 5.80
CA LEU A 222 -4.72 -22.27 5.51
C LEU A 222 -6.10 -21.65 5.71
N TYR A 223 -6.93 -21.71 4.68
CA TYR A 223 -8.31 -21.24 4.69
C TYR A 223 -9.24 -22.38 4.32
N GLY A 224 -10.42 -22.44 4.95
CA GLY A 224 -11.47 -23.39 4.62
C GLY A 224 -12.85 -22.76 4.66
N SER A 225 -13.73 -23.21 3.77
CA SER A 225 -15.14 -22.81 3.69
C SER A 225 -16.03 -24.03 3.49
N LEU A 226 -17.01 -24.22 4.37
CA LEU A 226 -17.93 -25.36 4.39
C LEU A 226 -19.38 -24.85 4.31
N GLY A 227 -20.08 -25.22 3.24
CA GLY A 227 -21.53 -25.06 3.15
C GLY A 227 -22.24 -26.06 4.05
N LEU A 228 -22.55 -25.67 5.29
CA LEU A 228 -23.15 -26.56 6.28
C LEU A 228 -24.61 -26.92 5.93
N THR A 229 -25.35 -25.95 5.37
CA THR A 229 -26.70 -26.11 4.81
C THR A 229 -26.81 -25.29 3.51
N GLN A 230 -27.99 -25.25 2.88
CA GLN A 230 -28.24 -24.42 1.70
C GLN A 230 -28.08 -22.92 1.96
N ASN A 231 -28.12 -22.49 3.22
CA ASN A 231 -28.12 -21.09 3.62
C ASN A 231 -27.13 -20.74 4.73
N LEU A 232 -26.36 -21.71 5.24
CA LEU A 232 -25.37 -21.51 6.29
C LEU A 232 -23.99 -21.95 5.80
N THR A 233 -23.04 -21.03 5.79
CA THR A 233 -21.63 -21.28 5.47
C THR A 233 -20.78 -21.03 6.71
N LEU A 234 -19.88 -21.95 7.01
CA LEU A 234 -18.85 -21.79 8.02
C LEU A 234 -17.49 -21.60 7.35
N GLU A 235 -16.73 -20.60 7.78
CA GLU A 235 -15.38 -20.34 7.29
C GLU A 235 -14.39 -20.32 8.44
N ALA A 236 -13.15 -20.70 8.18
CA ALA A 236 -12.07 -20.58 9.14
C ALA A 236 -10.75 -20.34 8.42
N PHE A 237 -9.82 -19.68 9.11
CA PHE A 237 -8.44 -19.58 8.67
C PHE A 237 -7.45 -19.73 9.83
N VAL A 238 -6.23 -20.11 9.47
CA VAL A 238 -5.04 -20.00 10.31
C VAL A 238 -3.95 -19.34 9.47
N LEU A 239 -3.32 -18.30 10.00
CA LEU A 239 -2.17 -17.65 9.36
C LEU A 239 -0.89 -18.27 9.92
N PHE A 240 0.10 -18.46 9.05
CA PHE A 240 1.40 -19.03 9.39
C PHE A 240 2.51 -17.99 9.44
N GLU A 241 2.19 -16.74 9.09
CA GLU A 241 3.12 -15.62 9.11
C GLU A 241 2.43 -14.33 9.54
N TRP A 242 3.24 -13.42 10.06
CA TRP A 242 2.87 -12.05 10.33
C TRP A 242 3.64 -11.10 9.40
N GLU A 243 2.98 -10.01 9.04
CA GLU A 243 3.51 -8.94 8.20
C GLU A 243 2.88 -7.62 8.64
N GLU A 244 3.63 -6.54 8.59
CA GLU A 244 3.12 -5.21 8.93
C GLU A 244 2.48 -4.48 7.74
N THR A 245 1.67 -3.48 8.07
CA THR A 245 1.16 -2.50 7.11
C THR A 245 2.33 -1.63 6.68
N LYS A 246 2.65 -1.64 5.38
CA LYS A 246 3.71 -0.82 4.82
C LYS A 246 3.22 0.61 4.68
N LEU A 247 3.87 1.53 5.37
CA LEU A 247 3.63 2.97 5.25
C LEU A 247 4.45 3.57 4.10
N PRO A 248 4.04 4.72 3.54
CA PRO A 248 4.85 5.44 2.57
C PRO A 248 6.26 5.71 3.13
N PRO A 249 7.32 5.29 2.42
CA PRO A 249 8.69 5.47 2.89
C PRO A 249 9.02 6.93 3.17
N CYS A 250 9.89 7.17 4.14
CA CYS A 250 10.30 8.52 4.53
C CYS A 250 10.78 9.36 3.33
N GLY A 251 10.35 10.63 3.27
CA GLY A 251 10.66 11.55 2.19
C GLY A 251 9.80 11.42 0.93
N THR A 252 9.00 10.35 0.79
CA THR A 252 7.99 10.27 -0.29
C THR A 252 6.83 11.22 -0.03
N PHE A 253 6.07 11.60 -1.06
CA PHE A 253 5.06 12.66 -0.97
C PHE A 253 3.95 12.38 0.06
N PHE A 254 3.55 11.12 0.22
CA PHE A 254 2.50 10.72 1.16
C PHE A 254 3.03 10.30 2.54
N SER A 255 4.34 10.39 2.77
CA SER A 255 4.91 10.20 4.09
C SER A 255 4.49 11.34 5.02
N THR A 256 3.65 11.03 5.99
CA THR A 256 3.10 11.99 6.97
C THR A 256 4.01 12.20 8.18
N THR A 257 5.04 11.37 8.32
CA THR A 257 5.98 11.39 9.44
C THR A 257 7.34 10.92 8.97
N ASP A 258 8.40 11.54 9.45
CA ASP A 258 9.77 11.13 9.11
C ASP A 258 10.31 10.06 10.10
N ILE A 259 9.43 9.42 10.88
CA ILE A 259 9.78 8.60 12.07
C ILE A 259 9.34 7.13 11.93
N VAL A 260 8.25 6.86 11.20
CA VAL A 260 7.63 5.53 11.11
C VAL A 260 7.46 5.15 9.65
N GLY A 261 7.81 3.91 9.33
CA GLY A 261 7.82 3.37 7.97
C GLY A 261 9.23 3.05 7.49
N ASP A 262 9.31 2.54 6.27
CA ASP A 262 10.59 2.21 5.65
C ASP A 262 11.45 3.47 5.52
N ASN A 263 12.74 3.30 5.81
CA ASN A 263 13.79 4.31 5.66
C ASN A 263 13.68 5.51 6.62
N CYS A 264 12.94 5.35 7.70
CA CYS A 264 12.78 6.36 8.76
C CYS A 264 13.77 6.14 9.92
N TYR A 265 15.00 6.64 9.82
CA TYR A 265 16.08 6.33 10.79
C TYR A 265 16.40 7.43 11.81
N GLY A 266 15.90 8.66 11.64
CA GLY A 266 16.41 9.81 12.38
C GLY A 266 15.79 10.07 13.77
N GLY A 267 14.89 9.22 14.30
CA GLY A 267 14.20 9.47 15.59
C GLY A 267 13.26 10.69 15.59
N PHE A 268 12.96 11.29 16.73
CA PHE A 268 12.15 12.51 16.85
C PHE A 268 12.98 13.67 17.39
N TYR A 269 12.95 14.83 16.72
CA TYR A 269 13.55 16.07 17.22
C TYR A 269 12.49 16.87 18.00
N PRO A 270 12.66 17.09 19.31
CA PRO A 270 11.85 18.06 20.04
C PRO A 270 12.05 19.45 19.43
N GLY A 271 10.98 20.23 19.32
CA GLY A 271 11.03 21.51 18.61
C GLY A 271 12.13 22.46 19.11
N GLY A 272 12.85 23.06 18.17
CA GLY A 272 13.99 23.94 18.46
C GLY A 272 15.28 23.21 18.81
N ASN A 273 15.29 21.87 18.81
CA ASN A 273 16.47 21.04 19.02
C ASN A 273 16.94 20.34 17.74
N GLU A 274 16.47 20.75 16.57
CA GLU A 274 16.90 20.20 15.29
C GLU A 274 18.39 20.47 15.01
N ALA A 275 19.05 19.52 14.35
CA ALA A 275 20.43 19.68 13.91
C ALA A 275 20.58 20.93 13.01
N GLY A 276 21.52 21.82 13.35
CA GLY A 276 21.80 23.03 12.58
C GLY A 276 21.00 24.27 12.97
N VAL A 277 20.00 24.17 13.85
CA VAL A 277 19.30 25.33 14.42
C VAL A 277 20.22 26.08 15.38
N ALA A 278 20.30 27.40 15.25
CA ALA A 278 21.17 28.22 16.09
C ALA A 278 20.76 28.13 17.57
N GLY A 279 21.67 27.66 18.43
CA GLY A 279 21.43 27.49 19.86
C GLY A 279 20.73 26.19 20.25
N ALA A 280 20.45 25.29 19.31
CA ALA A 280 19.90 23.98 19.58
C ALA A 280 20.92 23.06 20.27
N GLU A 281 20.45 22.23 21.21
CA GLU A 281 21.27 21.18 21.84
C GLU A 281 21.47 19.96 20.92
N ASN A 282 20.79 19.93 19.76
CA ASN A 282 20.74 18.79 18.84
C ASN A 282 20.27 17.49 19.51
N THR A 283 19.24 17.61 20.35
CA THR A 283 18.66 16.49 21.09
C THR A 283 17.73 15.70 20.17
N VAL A 284 18.00 14.41 20.02
CA VAL A 284 17.16 13.47 19.28
C VAL A 284 16.65 12.38 20.20
N LEU A 285 15.33 12.15 20.18
CA LEU A 285 14.74 10.94 20.74
C LEU A 285 14.91 9.84 19.68
N ALA A 286 15.97 9.06 19.79
CA ALA A 286 16.26 7.99 18.85
C ALA A 286 15.09 6.99 18.76
N ARG A 287 14.81 6.52 17.54
CA ARG A 287 13.87 5.42 17.32
C ARG A 287 14.51 4.13 17.85
N GLY A 288 13.73 3.32 18.58
CA GLY A 288 14.16 1.98 18.98
C GLY A 288 14.10 0.99 17.81
N ASP A 289 14.54 -0.24 18.08
CA ASP A 289 14.36 -1.36 17.16
C ASP A 289 12.88 -1.72 17.01
N ASN A 290 12.52 -2.32 15.88
CA ASN A 290 11.16 -2.87 15.68
C ASN A 290 10.90 -3.97 16.72
N VAL A 291 9.69 -3.96 17.29
CA VAL A 291 9.20 -5.06 18.12
C VAL A 291 8.10 -5.75 17.34
N GLU A 292 8.42 -6.91 16.80
CA GLU A 292 7.52 -7.71 15.97
C GLU A 292 6.89 -8.83 16.81
N PRO A 293 5.60 -9.15 16.58
CA PRO A 293 4.95 -10.29 17.22
C PRO A 293 5.41 -11.61 16.58
N ASP A 294 5.08 -12.74 17.22
CA ASP A 294 5.31 -14.05 16.63
C ASP A 294 4.41 -14.27 15.40
N ASP A 295 4.92 -15.04 14.42
CA ASP A 295 4.15 -15.46 13.23
C ASP A 295 2.90 -16.29 13.56
N SER A 296 2.93 -16.99 14.70
CA SER A 296 1.91 -17.95 15.10
C SER A 296 0.78 -17.35 15.95
N GLY A 297 -0.27 -18.15 16.18
CA GLY A 297 -1.39 -17.77 17.05
C GLY A 297 -2.47 -16.93 16.37
N GLN A 298 -2.38 -16.75 15.06
CA GLN A 298 -3.33 -15.93 14.30
C GLN A 298 -4.35 -16.82 13.57
N TYR A 299 -5.63 -16.62 13.84
CA TYR A 299 -6.71 -17.45 13.30
C TYR A 299 -8.05 -16.73 13.34
N GLY A 300 -9.03 -17.24 12.58
CA GLY A 300 -10.38 -16.71 12.59
C GLY A 300 -11.44 -17.75 12.30
N PHE A 301 -12.67 -17.42 12.67
CA PHE A 301 -13.88 -18.16 12.34
C PHE A 301 -14.97 -17.20 11.88
N ALA A 302 -15.74 -17.61 10.88
CA ALA A 302 -16.93 -16.90 10.44
C ALA A 302 -18.10 -17.86 10.23
N ALA A 303 -19.31 -17.36 10.48
CA ALA A 303 -20.55 -18.03 10.12
C ALA A 303 -21.42 -17.03 9.37
N ARG A 304 -21.82 -17.38 8.14
CA ARG A 304 -22.69 -16.57 7.27
C ARG A 304 -24.00 -17.29 7.06
N TYR A 305 -25.09 -16.61 7.32
CA TYR A 305 -26.45 -17.12 7.20
C TYR A 305 -27.29 -16.22 6.30
N PHE A 306 -27.71 -16.74 5.15
CA PHE A 306 -28.57 -16.02 4.21
C PHE A 306 -30.04 -16.34 4.46
N VAL A 307 -30.86 -15.31 4.69
CA VAL A 307 -32.29 -15.45 4.90
C VAL A 307 -33.02 -15.04 3.63
N GLU A 308 -33.38 -16.03 2.81
CA GLU A 308 -34.03 -15.83 1.51
C GLU A 308 -35.31 -14.98 1.60
N SER A 309 -36.12 -15.18 2.63
CA SER A 309 -37.41 -14.48 2.77
C SER A 309 -37.31 -12.96 2.92
N ILE A 310 -36.13 -12.46 3.30
CA ILE A 310 -35.84 -11.03 3.45
C ILE A 310 -34.59 -10.61 2.66
N GLU A 311 -34.08 -11.49 1.80
CA GLU A 311 -32.88 -11.26 0.97
C GLU A 311 -31.70 -10.67 1.75
N THR A 312 -31.47 -11.13 2.97
CA THR A 312 -30.48 -10.54 3.90
C THR A 312 -29.48 -11.59 4.37
N GLU A 313 -28.18 -11.26 4.33
CA GLU A 313 -27.12 -12.03 4.97
C GLU A 313 -26.87 -11.52 6.40
N PHE A 314 -26.80 -12.44 7.35
CA PHE A 314 -26.28 -12.21 8.70
C PHE A 314 -24.96 -12.94 8.83
N ALA A 315 -23.93 -12.24 9.30
CA ALA A 315 -22.63 -12.84 9.51
C ALA A 315 -22.09 -12.55 10.92
N VAL A 316 -21.47 -13.56 11.53
CA VAL A 316 -20.76 -13.46 12.80
C VAL A 316 -19.31 -13.85 12.57
N TYR A 317 -18.39 -13.05 13.11
CA TYR A 317 -16.96 -13.25 12.95
C TYR A 317 -16.27 -13.25 14.30
N TYR A 318 -15.21 -14.06 14.40
CA TYR A 318 -14.24 -14.03 15.47
C TYR A 318 -12.85 -14.12 14.86
N MET A 319 -11.92 -13.30 15.33
CA MET A 319 -10.51 -13.38 14.92
C MET A 319 -9.59 -13.06 16.08
N ASN A 320 -8.49 -13.80 16.14
CA ASN A 320 -7.32 -13.49 16.94
C ASN A 320 -6.17 -13.20 15.99
N TYR A 321 -5.63 -11.99 16.03
CA TYR A 321 -4.53 -11.57 15.17
C TYR A 321 -3.61 -10.62 15.95
N HIS A 322 -2.34 -10.52 15.53
CA HIS A 322 -1.44 -9.50 16.06
C HIS A 322 -1.58 -8.22 15.25
N SER A 323 -1.49 -7.06 15.91
CA SER A 323 -1.62 -5.75 15.26
C SER A 323 -0.75 -5.70 13.99
N ARG A 324 -1.34 -5.21 12.89
CA ARG A 324 -0.61 -4.97 11.63
C ARG A 324 -0.12 -3.53 11.52
N LEU A 325 -0.50 -2.67 12.46
CA LEU A 325 -0.09 -1.27 12.46
C LEU A 325 1.30 -1.16 13.12
N PRO A 326 2.26 -0.50 12.46
CA PRO A 326 3.52 -0.13 13.11
C PRO A 326 3.23 0.99 14.12
N VAL A 327 3.29 0.67 15.42
CA VAL A 327 3.02 1.60 16.54
C VAL A 327 4.29 1.96 17.29
#